data_AF-A0A1V0AGU0-F1
#
_entry.id   AF-A0A1V0AGU0-F1
#
_cell.length_a   1.000
_cell.length_b   1.000
_cell.length_c   1.000
_cell.angle_alpha   90.00
_cell.angle_beta   90.00
_cell.angle_gamma   90.00
#
_symmetry.space_group_name_H-M   'P 1'
#
loop_
_entity.id
_entity.type
_entity.pdbx_description
1 polymer ?
#
loop_
_entity_poly.entity_id
_entity_poly.type
_entity_poly.pdbx_seq_one_letter_code
_entity_poly.pdbx_strand_id
1 'polypeptide(L)'
;MRARRHALPAVLLSVAAMTGVTVTTACTSTTEPPTLEEATRQLDADAGELLKATELHLSAVARTDDDTCVPGQLRHFFQAESDLAEASDGLLARLRALGYDKVVDDHDLRDEEQDVAVLRNPRNRLEFELTVLSGEDARVRVVGKTTCYATE
;
A
#
# COMPACT_ATOMS: atom_id res chain seq x y z
N MET A 1 23.32 -13.08 -66.22
CA MET A 1 22.61 -14.27 -66.74
C MET A 1 21.88 -14.94 -65.59
N ARG A 2 20.55 -15.14 -65.70
CA ARG A 2 19.72 -15.84 -64.70
C ARG A 2 19.74 -17.34 -65.01
N ALA A 3 19.89 -18.18 -63.99
CA ALA A 3 19.36 -19.53 -64.00
C ALA A 3 18.91 -19.95 -62.58
N ARG A 4 17.59 -20.08 -62.47
CA ARG A 4 16.78 -20.81 -61.48
C ARG A 4 17.08 -22.32 -61.64
N ARG A 5 16.95 -23.28 -60.69
CA ARG A 5 16.00 -23.51 -59.59
C ARG A 5 16.34 -24.85 -58.88
N HIS A 6 15.97 -24.94 -57.59
CA HIS A 6 15.48 -26.10 -56.80
C HIS A 6 16.30 -27.40 -56.62
N ALA A 7 16.60 -27.76 -55.36
CA ALA A 7 16.00 -28.90 -54.63
C ALA A 7 16.60 -29.02 -53.20
N LEU A 8 15.76 -28.96 -52.17
CA LEU A 8 15.94 -29.59 -50.84
C LEU A 8 15.36 -31.03 -50.93
N PRO A 9 15.43 -31.96 -49.94
CA PRO A 9 16.00 -31.97 -48.58
C PRO A 9 16.95 -33.21 -48.40
N ALA A 10 17.50 -33.66 -47.28
CA ALA A 10 16.92 -33.98 -45.98
C ALA A 10 18.00 -34.40 -44.96
N VAL A 11 17.80 -33.95 -43.72
CA VAL A 11 17.76 -34.69 -42.44
C VAL A 11 18.83 -35.76 -42.17
N LEU A 12 19.50 -35.69 -41.01
CA LEU A 12 19.48 -36.72 -39.93
C LEU A 12 20.38 -36.33 -38.73
N LEU A 13 19.72 -36.30 -37.57
CA LEU A 13 20.12 -36.63 -36.17
C LEU A 13 21.39 -36.06 -35.52
N SER A 14 21.17 -35.46 -34.34
CA SER A 14 22.03 -35.54 -33.14
C SER A 14 21.14 -35.26 -31.92
N VAL A 15 20.62 -36.28 -31.21
CA VAL A 15 21.14 -36.87 -29.96
C VAL A 15 21.34 -35.85 -28.81
N ALA A 16 20.37 -35.89 -27.89
CA ALA A 16 20.41 -35.65 -26.45
C ALA A 16 21.50 -34.74 -25.82
N ALA A 17 21.05 -33.66 -25.19
CA ALA A 17 21.61 -33.17 -23.93
C ALA A 17 20.46 -32.72 -23.01
N MET A 18 20.00 -33.63 -22.16
CA MET A 18 19.18 -33.29 -21.01
C MET A 18 20.10 -32.67 -19.95
N THR A 19 20.08 -31.35 -19.80
CA THR A 19 20.61 -30.69 -18.60
C THR A 19 19.78 -29.44 -18.30
N GLY A 20 18.98 -29.52 -17.24
CA GLY A 20 18.68 -28.38 -16.38
C GLY A 20 17.52 -27.48 -16.78
N VAL A 21 16.29 -28.01 -16.82
CA VAL A 21 15.14 -27.18 -16.46
C VAL A 21 15.19 -27.03 -14.94
N THR A 22 15.87 -26.00 -14.44
CA THR A 22 15.66 -25.55 -13.07
C THR A 22 14.28 -24.94 -13.02
N VAL A 23 13.28 -25.75 -12.66
CA VAL A 23 12.03 -25.24 -12.10
C VAL A 23 12.45 -24.58 -10.79
N THR A 24 12.72 -23.27 -10.82
CA THR A 24 12.73 -22.49 -9.59
C THR A 24 11.30 -22.55 -9.08
N THR A 25 11.05 -23.48 -8.17
CA THR A 25 9.93 -23.42 -7.24
C THR A 25 10.00 -22.02 -6.64
N ALA A 26 9.17 -21.10 -7.14
CA ALA A 26 8.91 -19.86 -6.45
C ALA A 26 8.36 -20.29 -5.10
N CYS A 27 9.19 -20.22 -4.08
CA CYS A 27 8.73 -20.35 -2.71
C CYS A 27 7.63 -19.31 -2.56
N THR A 28 6.38 -19.75 -2.48
CA THR A 28 5.35 -19.00 -1.80
C THR A 28 5.82 -18.93 -0.36
N SER A 29 6.66 -17.94 -0.04
CA SER A 29 6.93 -17.56 1.33
C SER A 29 5.59 -17.04 1.86
N THR A 30 4.83 -17.93 2.48
CA THR A 30 3.70 -17.58 3.32
C THR A 30 4.29 -16.83 4.49
N THR A 31 4.56 -15.54 4.31
CA THR A 31 4.98 -14.67 5.41
C THR A 31 3.83 -14.65 6.39
N GLU A 32 4.09 -15.11 7.61
CA GLU A 32 3.14 -15.01 8.71
C GLU A 32 2.71 -13.54 8.83
N PRO A 33 1.42 -13.25 9.07
CA PRO A 33 0.99 -11.88 9.28
C PRO A 33 1.79 -11.26 10.45
N PRO A 34 2.14 -9.96 10.37
CA PRO A 34 2.87 -9.30 11.44
C PRO A 34 2.08 -9.35 12.74
N THR A 35 2.77 -9.33 13.87
CA THR A 35 2.14 -9.14 15.19
C THR A 35 1.58 -7.71 15.31
N LEU A 36 0.70 -7.48 16.29
CA LEU A 36 0.22 -6.12 16.61
C LEU A 36 1.40 -5.17 16.86
N GLU A 37 2.39 -5.58 17.65
CA GLU A 37 3.54 -4.75 17.97
C GLU A 37 4.36 -4.37 16.71
N GLU A 38 4.60 -5.33 15.82
CA GLU A 38 5.30 -5.08 14.56
C GLU A 38 4.50 -4.15 13.63
N ALA A 39 3.18 -4.36 13.55
CA ALA A 39 2.29 -3.53 12.76
C ALA A 39 2.24 -2.09 13.31
N THR A 40 2.15 -1.93 14.63
CA THR A 40 2.19 -0.63 15.32
C THR A 40 3.52 0.08 15.08
N ARG A 41 4.64 -0.62 15.24
CA ARG A 41 5.97 -0.05 15.02
C ARG A 41 6.15 0.42 13.57
N GLN A 42 5.65 -0.35 12.62
CA GLN A 42 5.69 0.02 11.21
C GLN A 42 4.77 1.21 10.91
N LEU A 43 3.55 1.22 11.48
CA LEU A 43 2.62 2.34 11.35
C LEU A 43 3.24 3.64 11.89
N ASP A 44 3.89 3.58 13.06
CA ASP A 44 4.57 4.72 13.66
C ASP A 44 5.77 5.20 12.84
N ALA A 45 6.53 4.28 12.25
CA ALA A 45 7.64 4.62 11.36
C ALA A 45 7.14 5.34 10.11
N ASP A 46 6.12 4.80 9.45
CA ASP A 46 5.53 5.38 8.24
C ASP A 46 4.88 6.74 8.54
N ALA A 47 4.14 6.85 9.64
CA ALA A 47 3.61 8.13 10.13
C ALA A 47 4.73 9.13 10.45
N GLY A 48 5.85 8.67 11.00
CA GLY A 48 7.04 9.49 11.24
C GLY A 48 7.63 10.07 9.96
N GLU A 49 7.65 9.31 8.86
CA GLU A 49 8.09 9.81 7.55
C GLU A 49 7.13 10.86 6.97
N LEU A 50 5.82 10.72 7.22
CA LEU A 50 4.85 11.76 6.87
C LEU A 50 5.05 13.04 7.71
N LEU A 51 5.29 12.91 9.01
CA LEU A 51 5.47 14.07 9.90
C LEU A 51 6.77 14.85 9.64
N LYS A 52 7.80 14.20 9.10
CA LYS A 52 9.05 14.88 8.67
C LYS A 52 8.83 15.77 7.43
N ALA A 53 7.71 15.59 6.74
CA ALA A 53 7.31 16.39 5.59
C ALA A 53 6.76 17.75 6.01
N THR A 54 7.65 18.72 6.23
CA THR A 54 7.22 20.04 6.67
C THR A 54 6.25 20.71 5.69
N GLU A 55 6.34 20.39 4.40
CA GLU A 55 5.44 20.91 3.38
C GLU A 55 4.02 20.33 3.42
N LEU A 56 3.77 19.26 4.19
CA LEU A 56 2.42 18.75 4.41
C LEU A 56 1.70 19.46 5.57
N HIS A 57 2.41 20.25 6.37
CA HIS A 57 1.85 20.99 7.50
C HIS A 57 1.03 20.13 8.48
N LEU A 58 1.42 18.87 8.66
CA LEU A 58 0.74 17.96 9.57
C LEU A 58 0.93 18.39 11.04
N SER A 59 -0.18 18.45 11.76
CA SER A 59 -0.28 18.82 13.16
C SER A 59 -1.35 17.98 13.87
N ALA A 60 -1.66 18.30 15.14
CA ALA A 60 -2.68 17.62 15.95
C ALA A 60 -2.53 16.09 16.00
N VAL A 61 -1.31 15.62 16.33
CA VAL A 61 -0.99 14.20 16.31
C VAL A 61 -1.60 13.47 17.49
N ALA A 62 -2.42 12.45 17.21
CA ALA A 62 -2.91 11.48 18.19
C ALA A 62 -2.41 10.08 17.85
N ARG A 63 -2.06 9.32 18.89
CA ARG A 63 -1.76 7.89 18.81
C ARG A 63 -2.53 7.18 19.90
N THR A 64 -3.28 6.16 19.54
CA THR A 64 -4.11 5.43 20.50
C THR A 64 -4.35 4.01 20.03
N ASP A 65 -4.49 3.12 21.00
CA ASP A 65 -5.14 1.85 20.77
C ASP A 65 -6.66 2.06 20.79
N ASP A 66 -7.37 1.26 20.00
CA ASP A 66 -8.83 1.27 19.88
C ASP A 66 -9.38 -0.15 19.98
N ASP A 67 -10.43 -0.30 20.80
CA ASP A 67 -11.14 -1.54 21.09
C ASP A 67 -12.45 -1.69 20.30
N THR A 68 -12.73 -0.84 19.31
CA THR A 68 -13.88 -0.99 18.40
C THR A 68 -13.80 -2.23 17.49
N CYS A 69 -12.70 -2.98 17.55
CA CYS A 69 -12.63 -4.32 17.01
C CYS A 69 -13.63 -5.26 17.74
N VAL A 70 -13.74 -6.51 17.30
CA VAL A 70 -14.54 -7.50 18.06
C VAL A 70 -13.88 -7.76 19.42
N PRO A 71 -14.64 -8.15 20.47
CA PRO A 71 -14.07 -8.38 21.80
C PRO A 71 -12.86 -9.33 21.79
N GLY A 72 -11.81 -8.96 22.53
CA GLY A 72 -10.53 -9.67 22.53
C GLY A 72 -9.62 -9.33 21.35
N GLN A 73 -9.92 -8.25 20.62
CA GLN A 73 -9.05 -7.70 19.59
C GLN A 73 -8.82 -6.21 19.79
N LEU A 74 -7.70 -5.74 19.27
CA LEU A 74 -7.28 -4.34 19.34
C LEU A 74 -6.61 -3.92 18.03
N ARG A 75 -6.69 -2.62 17.72
CA ARG A 75 -5.92 -2.00 16.65
C ARG A 75 -5.26 -0.72 17.14
N HIS A 76 -4.14 -0.37 16.53
CA HIS A 76 -3.46 0.89 16.79
C HIS A 76 -3.82 1.93 15.72
N PHE A 77 -3.89 3.19 16.16
CA PHE A 77 -4.17 4.35 15.34
C PHE A 77 -3.10 5.42 15.43
N PHE A 78 -2.93 6.07 14.30
CA PHE A 78 -2.30 7.36 14.15
C PHE A 78 -3.29 8.33 13.51
N GLN A 79 -3.39 9.55 14.02
CA GLN A 79 -4.14 10.62 13.38
C GLN A 79 -3.31 11.89 13.35
N ALA A 80 -3.37 12.63 12.24
CA ALA A 80 -2.89 13.99 12.13
C ALA A 80 -3.80 14.80 11.18
N GLU A 81 -3.67 16.13 11.23
CA GLU A 81 -4.43 17.04 10.38
C GLU A 81 -3.50 18.07 9.74
N SER A 82 -3.81 18.49 8.51
CA SER A 82 -3.20 19.62 7.83
C SER A 82 -4.26 20.68 7.56
N ASP A 83 -3.94 21.94 7.84
CA ASP A 83 -4.81 23.08 7.52
C ASP A 83 -4.73 23.47 6.03
N LEU A 84 -4.03 22.67 5.21
CA LEU A 84 -3.88 22.87 3.77
C LEU A 84 -4.62 21.76 3.02
N ALA A 85 -5.74 22.10 2.36
CA ALA A 85 -6.50 21.15 1.54
C ALA A 85 -5.65 20.49 0.43
N GLU A 86 -4.71 21.26 -0.13
CA GLU A 86 -3.75 20.82 -1.14
C GLU A 86 -2.71 19.81 -0.63
N ALA A 87 -2.59 19.60 0.69
CA ALA A 87 -1.68 18.61 1.25
C ALA A 87 -2.07 17.16 0.85
N SER A 88 -3.32 16.95 0.43
CA SER A 88 -3.85 15.65 0.01
C SER A 88 -3.03 14.99 -1.11
N ASP A 89 -2.65 15.74 -2.15
CA ASP A 89 -1.82 15.23 -3.25
C ASP A 89 -0.41 14.84 -2.77
N GLY A 90 0.18 15.66 -1.90
CA GLY A 90 1.48 15.38 -1.29
C GLY A 90 1.45 14.13 -0.40
N LEU A 91 0.40 13.98 0.41
CA LEU A 91 0.15 12.81 1.25
C LEU A 91 0.00 11.54 0.39
N LEU A 92 -0.81 11.61 -0.67
CA LEU A 92 -0.99 10.52 -1.63
C LEU A 92 0.34 10.10 -2.25
N ALA A 93 1.14 11.06 -2.74
CA ALA A 93 2.43 10.77 -3.36
C ALA A 93 3.41 10.11 -2.38
N ARG A 94 3.46 10.58 -1.13
CA ARG A 94 4.36 10.05 -0.10
C ARG A 94 3.95 8.66 0.36
N LEU A 95 2.66 8.42 0.60
CA LEU A 95 2.16 7.08 0.93
C LEU A 95 2.44 6.07 -0.18
N ARG A 96 2.29 6.46 -1.45
CA ARG A 96 2.70 5.62 -2.59
C ARG A 96 4.19 5.32 -2.59
N ALA A 97 5.03 6.31 -2.26
CA ALA A 97 6.48 6.10 -2.13
C ALA A 97 6.84 5.13 -0.98
N LEU A 98 6.01 5.07 0.07
CA LEU A 98 6.11 4.09 1.16
C LEU A 98 5.52 2.71 0.80
N GLY A 99 5.00 2.54 -0.43
CA GLY A 99 4.47 1.28 -0.93
C GLY A 99 3.01 1.03 -0.63
N TYR A 100 2.22 2.08 -0.36
CA TYR A 100 0.77 1.97 -0.22
C TYR A 100 0.07 2.16 -1.58
N ASP A 101 -0.88 1.28 -1.86
CA ASP A 101 -1.72 1.32 -3.05
C ASP A 101 -3.09 1.92 -2.70
N LYS A 102 -3.61 2.81 -3.54
CA LYS A 102 -4.99 3.32 -3.37
C LYS A 102 -5.97 2.17 -3.62
N VAL A 103 -6.77 1.81 -2.62
CA VAL A 103 -7.71 0.67 -2.66
C VAL A 103 -9.18 1.09 -2.72
N VAL A 104 -9.48 2.33 -2.32
CA VAL A 104 -10.82 2.90 -2.43
C VAL A 104 -10.72 4.16 -3.30
N ASP A 105 -11.38 4.14 -4.44
CA ASP A 105 -11.74 5.29 -5.28
C ASP A 105 -13.27 5.31 -5.40
N ASP A 106 -13.94 5.21 -4.26
CA ASP A 106 -15.36 4.93 -4.22
C ASP A 106 -16.15 6.23 -4.20
N HIS A 107 -16.84 6.48 -5.32
CA HIS A 107 -17.75 7.60 -5.50
C HIS A 107 -18.84 7.65 -4.42
N ASP A 108 -19.13 6.53 -3.75
CA ASP A 108 -20.16 6.42 -2.70
C ASP A 108 -19.71 6.95 -1.33
N LEU A 109 -18.40 7.17 -1.10
CA LEU A 109 -17.88 7.80 0.12
C LEU A 109 -17.72 9.32 0.00
N ARG A 110 -17.91 9.86 -1.21
CA ARG A 110 -17.89 11.29 -1.48
C ARG A 110 -19.27 11.86 -1.20
N ASP A 111 -19.38 12.78 -0.25
CA ASP A 111 -20.47 13.76 -0.29
C ASP A 111 -19.97 15.03 -0.97
N GLU A 112 -20.85 16.01 -1.20
CA GLU A 112 -20.50 17.24 -1.91
C GLU A 112 -19.41 18.08 -1.20
N GLU A 113 -19.13 17.79 0.07
CA GLU A 113 -18.23 18.50 0.98
C GLU A 113 -16.99 17.68 1.38
N GLN A 114 -16.94 16.38 1.09
CA GLN A 114 -15.85 15.49 1.54
C GLN A 114 -15.28 14.59 0.43
N ASP A 115 -13.96 14.62 0.24
CA ASP A 115 -13.25 13.65 -0.60
C ASP A 115 -12.46 12.67 0.27
N VAL A 116 -12.61 11.38 0.03
CA VAL A 116 -11.98 10.31 0.82
C VAL A 116 -11.13 9.41 -0.07
N ALA A 117 -9.89 9.16 0.33
CA ALA A 117 -9.02 8.17 -0.28
C ALA A 117 -8.49 7.19 0.77
N VAL A 118 -8.64 5.89 0.51
CA VAL A 118 -8.04 4.84 1.34
C VAL A 118 -6.90 4.19 0.58
N LEU A 119 -5.74 4.10 1.23
CA LEU A 119 -4.55 3.46 0.74
C LEU A 119 -4.17 2.30 1.66
N ARG A 120 -3.74 1.18 1.07
CA ARG A 120 -3.34 -0.02 1.81
C ARG A 120 -1.98 -0.49 1.35
N ASN A 121 -1.11 -0.84 2.29
CA ASN A 121 0.16 -1.47 1.97
C ASN A 121 -0.06 -2.98 1.80
N PRO A 122 0.26 -3.56 0.63
CA PRO A 122 -0.07 -4.95 0.33
C PRO A 122 0.78 -5.96 1.14
N ARG A 123 1.89 -5.53 1.73
CA ARG A 123 2.81 -6.40 2.49
C ARG A 123 2.39 -6.58 3.93
N ASN A 124 2.00 -5.50 4.59
CA ASN A 124 1.72 -5.48 6.04
C ASN A 124 0.24 -5.16 6.36
N ARG A 125 -0.59 -4.91 5.35
CA ARG A 125 -2.02 -4.61 5.44
C ARG A 125 -2.37 -3.37 6.28
N LEU A 126 -1.38 -2.51 6.56
CA LEU A 126 -1.63 -1.21 7.16
C LEU A 126 -2.45 -0.35 6.18
N GLU A 127 -3.30 0.50 6.73
CA GLU A 127 -4.17 1.38 5.97
C GLU A 127 -3.95 2.83 6.39
N PHE A 128 -3.98 3.73 5.40
CA PHE A 128 -4.10 5.16 5.61
C PHE A 128 -5.36 5.66 4.91
N GLU A 129 -6.16 6.41 5.63
CA GLU A 129 -7.34 7.10 5.13
C GLU A 129 -7.04 8.59 5.11
N LEU A 130 -7.29 9.22 3.97
CA LEU A 130 -7.16 10.65 3.76
C LEU A 130 -8.56 11.20 3.55
N THR A 131 -8.94 12.19 4.35
CA THR A 131 -10.23 12.88 4.25
C THR A 131 -9.94 14.36 4.00
N VAL A 132 -10.35 14.86 2.84
CA VAL A 132 -10.36 16.29 2.54
C VAL A 132 -11.71 16.83 2.97
N LEU A 133 -11.70 17.67 4.00
CA LEU A 133 -12.87 18.39 4.48
C LEU A 133 -12.93 19.72 3.73
N SER A 134 -13.98 19.94 2.95
CA SER A 134 -14.19 21.19 2.19
C SER A 134 -14.98 22.21 3.02
N GLY A 135 -14.87 23.50 2.69
CA GLY A 135 -15.59 24.59 3.38
C GLY A 135 -14.69 25.79 3.70
N GLU A 136 -15.15 26.65 4.61
CA GLU A 136 -14.39 27.84 5.06
C GLU A 136 -13.06 27.46 5.74
N ASP A 137 -13.00 26.30 6.39
CA ASP A 137 -11.82 25.75 7.05
C ASP A 137 -11.36 24.45 6.37
N ALA A 138 -11.05 24.56 5.07
CA ALA A 138 -10.66 23.40 4.28
C ALA A 138 -9.36 22.77 4.84
N ARG A 139 -9.43 21.48 5.20
CA ARG A 139 -8.34 20.77 5.88
C ARG A 139 -8.26 19.32 5.43
N VAL A 140 -7.10 18.70 5.63
CA VAL A 140 -6.89 17.27 5.35
C VAL A 140 -6.66 16.52 6.65
N ARG A 141 -7.51 15.54 6.94
CA ARG A 141 -7.26 14.57 8.01
C ARG A 141 -6.59 13.34 7.43
N VAL A 142 -5.54 12.87 8.08
CA VAL A 142 -4.90 11.58 7.80
C VAL A 142 -5.07 10.66 9.00
N VAL A 143 -5.61 9.47 8.76
CA VAL A 143 -5.77 8.42 9.78
C VAL A 143 -5.04 7.17 9.30
N GLY A 144 -3.96 6.82 9.99
CA GLY A 144 -3.28 5.54 9.81
C GLY A 144 -3.82 4.51 10.80
N LYS A 145 -4.06 3.27 10.35
CA LYS A 145 -4.60 2.20 11.19
C LYS A 145 -3.97 0.85 10.90
N THR A 146 -3.76 0.09 11.96
CA THR A 146 -3.49 -1.34 11.84
C THR A 146 -4.80 -2.09 11.57
N THR A 147 -4.71 -3.34 11.11
CA THR A 147 -5.86 -4.25 11.21
C THR A 147 -6.11 -4.62 12.68
N CYS A 148 -7.21 -5.33 12.95
CA CYS A 148 -7.51 -5.86 14.27
C CYS A 148 -6.66 -7.11 14.53
N TYR A 149 -5.98 -7.12 15.68
CA TYR A 149 -5.18 -8.24 16.15
C TYR A 149 -5.77 -8.80 17.43
N ALA A 150 -5.69 -10.12 17.63
CA ALA A 150 -6.05 -10.74 18.89
C ALA A 150 -5.15 -10.22 20.02
N THR A 151 -5.75 -9.87 21.15
CA THR A 151 -5.05 -9.58 22.40
C THR A 151 -5.13 -10.84 23.25
N GLU A 152 -4.00 -11.41 23.61
CA GLU A 152 -3.92 -12.61 24.46
C GLU A 152 -4.50 -12.41 25.87
#